data_AF-A0AAW3NHN0-F1
#
_entry.id   AF-A0AAW3NHN0-F1
#
_cell.length_a   1.000
_cell.length_b   1.000
_cell.length_c   1.000
_cell.angle_alpha   90.00
_cell.angle_beta   90.00
_cell.angle_gamma   90.00
#
_symmetry.space_group_name_H-M   'P 1'
#
loop_
_entity.id
_entity.type
_entity.pdbx_description
1 polymer ?
#
loop_
_entity_poly.entity_id
_entity_poly.type
_entity_poly.pdbx_seq_one_letter_code
_entity_poly.pdbx_strand_id
1 'polypeptide(L)'
;MSDYGSGGVSGGMAPGEGQTTIVQLDNDLTPKDRAVLCGAICQCNDEPDVGLKGQSLKQQCVRRKLKERDAAMNFQSPYKPEINYNMDDSPPSPIMSSSNALEPHGYLPGWIEKYWPGGRKGYEPGVGNIRRPDVVVVKDPTKPPTQDNLRSVVEMKFPPDPRDAAQLRDYRRIAGRNATVTVLDPATCGCSRKRAGEEEPVTSPMSDMLDSLERQMKTLLNQRPAPGTPGWGLPVPPTPIVP
;
A
#
# COMPACT_ATOMS: atom_id res chain seq x y z
N MET A 1 27.18 63.42 11.69
CA MET A 1 26.75 62.42 10.69
C MET A 1 27.66 61.22 10.91
N SER A 2 27.32 60.32 11.84
CA SER A 2 26.33 59.21 11.70
C SER A 2 26.89 58.18 10.72
N ASP A 3 26.97 56.88 10.95
CA ASP A 3 26.47 55.88 11.90
C ASP A 3 27.47 54.68 11.73
N TYR A 4 27.68 53.72 12.61
CA TYR A 4 26.76 52.60 12.86
C TYR A 4 27.20 51.88 14.15
N GLY A 5 26.21 51.63 15.01
CA GLY A 5 26.36 51.01 16.32
C GLY A 5 26.73 49.52 16.26
N SER A 6 27.60 49.14 17.20
CA SER A 6 27.98 47.76 17.50
C SER A 6 26.89 47.11 18.35
N GLY A 7 26.02 46.32 17.72
CA GLY A 7 25.02 45.49 18.40
C GLY A 7 25.56 44.09 18.69
N GLY A 8 26.16 43.90 19.87
CA GLY A 8 26.51 42.57 20.37
C GLY A 8 25.27 41.89 20.95
N VAL A 9 24.72 40.91 20.24
CA VAL A 9 23.67 40.03 20.78
C VAL A 9 24.35 38.89 21.54
N SER A 10 24.28 38.95 22.87
CA SER A 10 24.72 37.89 23.76
C SER A 10 23.71 36.73 23.72
N GLY A 11 23.98 35.72 22.90
CA GLY A 11 23.28 34.44 22.98
C GLY A 11 23.72 33.67 24.22
N GLY A 12 22.90 33.69 25.28
CA GLY A 12 23.16 32.92 26.48
C GLY A 12 22.98 31.42 26.22
N MET A 13 24.05 30.64 26.32
CA MET A 13 23.95 29.20 26.50
C MET A 13 23.66 28.92 27.97
N ALA A 14 22.47 28.42 28.29
CA ALA A 14 22.21 27.87 29.60
C ALA A 14 23.10 26.62 29.82
N PRO A 15 23.74 26.46 30.99
CA PRO A 15 24.51 25.26 31.28
C PRO A 15 23.52 24.11 31.54
N GLY A 16 23.33 23.28 30.53
CA GLY A 16 22.59 22.03 30.61
C GLY A 16 23.15 21.06 29.58
N GLU A 17 23.04 19.77 29.85
CA GLU A 17 23.39 18.73 28.86
C GLU A 17 22.51 18.94 27.63
N GLY A 18 23.06 19.60 26.61
CA GLY A 18 22.38 19.89 25.37
C GLY A 18 22.07 18.59 24.64
N GLN A 19 20.87 18.06 24.85
CA GLN A 19 20.36 16.96 24.06
C GLN A 19 20.01 17.50 22.68
N THR A 20 20.93 17.37 21.72
CA THR A 20 20.65 17.65 20.31
C THR A 20 19.63 16.63 19.82
N THR A 21 18.38 17.04 19.67
CA THR A 21 17.38 16.23 18.96
C THR A 21 17.81 16.16 17.50
N ILE A 22 18.43 15.05 17.09
CA ILE A 22 18.62 14.77 15.68
C ILE A 22 17.22 14.49 15.12
N VAL A 23 16.67 15.50 14.46
CA VAL A 23 15.40 15.41 13.75
C VAL A 23 15.66 14.61 12.47
N GLN A 24 15.46 13.28 12.50
CA GLN A 24 15.42 12.44 11.29
C GLN A 24 14.09 12.70 10.55
N LEU A 25 13.96 13.84 9.87
CA LEU A 25 12.67 14.27 9.32
C LEU A 25 12.27 13.55 8.01
N ASP A 26 13.22 12.94 7.28
CA ASP A 26 12.99 12.54 5.87
C ASP A 26 12.93 11.01 5.64
N ASN A 27 13.13 10.21 6.68
CA ASN A 27 13.25 8.75 6.57
C ASN A 27 11.99 8.00 7.04
N ASP A 28 10.92 8.68 7.43
CA ASP A 28 9.69 8.02 7.88
C ASP A 28 8.63 7.93 6.77
N LEU A 29 7.57 7.16 7.03
CA LEU A 29 6.39 7.14 6.17
C LEU A 29 5.82 8.54 6.03
N THR A 30 5.67 9.01 4.78
CA THR A 30 4.97 10.26 4.51
C THR A 30 3.49 10.13 4.86
N PRO A 31 2.75 11.23 5.05
CA PRO A 31 1.30 11.18 5.23
C PRO A 31 0.58 10.41 4.11
N LYS A 32 1.09 10.50 2.88
CA LYS A 32 0.58 9.75 1.72
C LYS A 32 0.86 8.25 1.86
N ASP A 33 2.07 7.87 2.25
CA ASP A 33 2.43 6.46 2.46
C ASP A 33 1.55 5.84 3.55
N ARG A 34 1.41 6.56 4.68
CA ARG A 34 0.55 6.15 5.80
C ARG A 34 -0.90 6.01 5.36
N ALA A 35 -1.46 6.97 4.61
CA ALA A 35 -2.84 6.91 4.15
C ALA A 35 -3.12 5.68 3.26
N VAL A 36 -2.20 5.34 2.35
CA VAL A 36 -2.35 4.18 1.48
C VAL A 36 -2.28 2.87 2.26
N LEU A 37 -1.27 2.72 3.12
CA LEU A 37 -1.08 1.49 3.90
C LEU A 37 -2.20 1.31 4.95
N CYS A 38 -2.60 2.38 5.63
CA CYS A 38 -3.71 2.34 6.57
C CYS A 38 -5.06 2.12 5.89
N GLY A 39 -5.29 2.66 4.69
CA GLY A 39 -6.48 2.35 3.91
C GLY A 39 -6.63 0.86 3.63
N ALA A 40 -5.53 0.19 3.25
CA ALA A 40 -5.52 -1.26 3.06
C ALA A 40 -5.77 -2.02 4.37
N ILE A 41 -5.13 -1.61 5.48
CA ILE A 41 -5.33 -2.20 6.80
C ILE A 41 -6.79 -2.07 7.24
N CYS A 42 -7.39 -0.89 7.14
CA CYS A 42 -8.77 -0.66 7.57
C CYS A 42 -9.76 -1.42 6.70
N GLN A 43 -9.59 -1.42 5.38
CA GLN A 43 -10.44 -2.21 4.50
C GLN A 43 -10.38 -3.70 4.86
N CYS A 44 -9.18 -4.26 5.03
CA CYS A 44 -9.03 -5.67 5.38
C CYS A 44 -9.37 -6.00 6.85
N ASN A 45 -9.41 -4.99 7.72
CA ASN A 45 -9.89 -5.15 9.08
C ASN A 45 -11.40 -5.41 9.10
N ASP A 46 -12.14 -4.73 8.21
CA ASP A 46 -13.60 -4.75 8.13
C ASP A 46 -14.09 -5.85 7.18
N GLU A 47 -13.44 -6.01 6.02
CA GLU A 47 -13.74 -6.97 4.97
C GLU A 47 -12.53 -7.91 4.72
N PRO A 48 -12.19 -8.79 5.66
CA PRO A 48 -11.10 -9.73 5.48
C PRO A 48 -11.42 -10.79 4.42
N ASP A 49 -10.37 -11.35 3.82
CA ASP A 49 -10.49 -12.62 3.12
C ASP A 49 -10.97 -13.69 4.13
N VAL A 50 -11.81 -14.63 3.69
CA VAL A 50 -12.37 -15.69 4.55
C VAL A 50 -11.71 -17.02 4.21
N GLY A 51 -11.14 -17.68 5.22
CA GLY A 51 -10.53 -18.99 5.05
C GLY A 51 -11.55 -20.12 4.99
N LEU A 52 -11.07 -21.33 4.64
CA LEU A 52 -11.90 -22.53 4.51
C LEU A 52 -12.68 -22.91 5.79
N LYS A 53 -12.24 -22.46 6.96
CA LYS A 53 -12.90 -22.71 8.25
C LYS A 53 -13.68 -21.49 8.75
N GLY A 54 -13.93 -20.50 7.89
CA GLY A 54 -14.60 -19.24 8.25
C GLY A 54 -13.73 -18.24 9.01
N GLN A 55 -12.43 -18.52 9.19
CA GLN A 55 -11.53 -17.62 9.89
C GLN A 55 -11.23 -16.37 9.06
N SER A 56 -11.15 -15.20 9.70
CA SER A 56 -10.77 -13.93 9.07
C SER A 56 -9.26 -13.89 8.77
N LEU A 57 -8.89 -13.71 7.50
CA LEU A 57 -7.52 -13.68 7.02
C LEU A 57 -7.10 -12.24 6.67
N LYS A 58 -7.06 -11.37 7.69
CA LYS A 58 -6.78 -9.92 7.53
C LYS A 58 -5.43 -9.64 6.88
N GLN A 59 -4.35 -10.27 7.37
CA GLN A 59 -3.01 -10.13 6.78
C GLN A 59 -2.97 -10.60 5.32
N GLN A 60 -3.63 -11.72 5.01
CA GLN A 60 -3.72 -12.22 3.64
C GLN A 60 -4.43 -11.24 2.72
N CYS A 61 -5.52 -10.62 3.17
CA CYS A 61 -6.25 -9.60 2.43
C CYS A 61 -5.33 -8.42 2.08
N VAL A 62 -4.58 -7.89 3.05
CA VAL A 62 -3.68 -6.74 2.80
C VAL A 62 -2.59 -7.13 1.81
N ARG A 63 -1.93 -8.26 2.06
CA ARG A 63 -0.89 -8.82 1.19
C ARG A 63 -1.38 -8.96 -0.24
N ARG A 64 -2.55 -9.57 -0.44
CA ARG A 64 -3.14 -9.83 -1.76
C ARG A 64 -3.41 -8.52 -2.49
N LYS A 65 -4.11 -7.58 -1.85
CA LYS A 65 -4.43 -6.26 -2.44
C LYS A 65 -3.17 -5.49 -2.85
N LEU A 66 -2.14 -5.47 -2.01
CA LEU A 66 -0.89 -4.78 -2.32
C LEU A 66 -0.13 -5.47 -3.46
N LYS A 67 -0.11 -6.81 -3.50
CA LYS A 67 0.52 -7.57 -4.60
C LYS A 67 -0.17 -7.32 -5.93
N GLU A 68 -1.50 -7.43 -5.95
CA GLU A 68 -2.31 -7.16 -7.14
C GLU A 68 -2.08 -5.73 -7.64
N ARG A 69 -2.00 -4.76 -6.72
CA ARG A 69 -1.73 -3.36 -7.07
C ARG A 69 -0.33 -3.14 -7.65
N ASP A 70 0.71 -3.69 -7.03
CA ASP A 70 2.07 -3.55 -7.55
C ASP A 70 2.21 -4.22 -8.92
N ALA A 71 1.65 -5.43 -9.09
CA ALA A 71 1.62 -6.12 -10.37
C ALA A 71 0.86 -5.33 -11.45
N ALA A 72 -0.30 -4.75 -11.13
CA ALA A 72 -1.06 -3.89 -12.05
C ALA A 72 -0.30 -2.62 -12.46
N MET A 73 0.67 -2.19 -11.65
CA MET A 73 1.57 -1.08 -11.95
C MET A 73 2.89 -1.54 -12.59
N ASN A 74 2.95 -2.74 -13.17
CA ASN A 74 4.17 -3.34 -13.73
C ASN A 74 5.33 -3.35 -12.72
N PHE A 75 5.02 -3.65 -11.46
CA PHE A 75 5.94 -3.61 -10.33
C PHE A 75 6.58 -2.24 -10.11
N GLN A 76 5.85 -1.14 -10.35
CA GLN A 76 6.29 0.22 -10.07
C GLN A 76 5.43 0.91 -8.99
N SER A 77 4.74 0.16 -8.13
CA SER A 77 4.22 0.73 -6.88
C SER A 77 5.40 1.06 -5.96
N PRO A 78 5.40 2.20 -5.24
CA PRO A 78 6.40 2.46 -4.21
C PRO A 78 6.25 1.53 -2.99
N TYR A 79 5.10 0.86 -2.85
CA TYR A 79 4.82 -0.11 -1.80
C TYR A 79 5.07 -1.51 -2.34
N LYS A 80 6.16 -2.14 -1.88
CA LYS A 80 6.62 -3.46 -2.32
C LYS A 80 6.26 -4.52 -1.28
N PRO A 81 5.21 -5.32 -1.50
CA PRO A 81 4.78 -6.32 -0.54
C PRO A 81 5.63 -7.59 -0.61
N GLU A 82 5.93 -8.18 0.56
CA GLU A 82 6.46 -9.54 0.68
C GLU A 82 7.79 -9.80 -0.08
N ILE A 83 8.72 -8.85 -0.05
CA ILE A 83 10.06 -9.05 -0.60
C ILE A 83 10.89 -9.89 0.38
N ASN A 84 11.45 -11.01 -0.08
CA ASN A 84 12.44 -11.75 0.71
C ASN A 84 13.78 -11.02 0.63
N TYR A 85 14.50 -10.91 1.75
CA TYR A 85 15.85 -10.37 1.81
C TYR A 85 16.82 -11.46 2.23
N ASN A 86 17.95 -11.55 1.53
CA ASN A 86 19.09 -12.34 1.97
C ASN A 86 19.81 -11.57 3.10
N MET A 87 19.77 -12.14 4.30
CA MET A 87 20.39 -11.55 5.48
C MET A 87 21.86 -11.93 5.65
N ASP A 88 22.44 -12.77 4.78
CA ASP A 88 23.89 -13.03 4.80
C ASP A 88 24.68 -11.90 4.12
N ASP A 89 24.01 -11.13 3.25
CA ASP A 89 24.63 -9.99 2.60
C ASP A 89 24.79 -8.79 3.54
N SER A 90 25.79 -7.96 3.25
CA SER A 90 26.04 -6.70 3.97
C SER A 90 26.20 -5.55 2.95
N PRO A 91 25.15 -4.72 2.74
CA PRO A 91 23.84 -4.74 3.39
C PRO A 91 22.95 -5.92 2.94
N PRO A 92 21.89 -6.29 3.70
CA PRO A 92 20.92 -7.28 3.25
C PRO A 92 20.35 -6.94 1.87
N SER A 93 20.29 -7.92 0.97
CA SER A 93 19.90 -7.71 -0.43
C SER A 93 18.49 -8.25 -0.71
N PRO A 94 17.69 -7.55 -1.52
CA PRO A 94 16.37 -8.06 -1.91
C PRO A 94 16.50 -9.21 -2.93
N ILE A 95 15.73 -10.27 -2.71
CA ILE A 95 15.65 -11.43 -3.59
C ILE A 95 14.58 -11.17 -4.65
N MET A 96 15.03 -10.64 -5.79
CA MET A 96 14.18 -10.22 -6.92
C MET A 96 14.19 -11.26 -8.06
N SER A 97 13.24 -11.14 -8.97
CA SER A 97 13.19 -11.92 -10.21
C SER A 97 14.40 -11.60 -11.10
N SER A 98 14.94 -12.62 -11.76
CA SER A 98 16.03 -12.44 -12.71
C SER A 98 15.59 -11.80 -14.03
N SER A 99 14.30 -11.89 -14.38
CA SER A 99 13.74 -11.27 -15.60
C SER A 99 13.31 -9.82 -15.39
N ASN A 100 13.00 -9.44 -14.14
CA ASN A 100 12.56 -8.10 -13.78
C ASN A 100 13.04 -7.76 -12.36
N ALA A 101 13.98 -6.82 -12.25
CA ALA A 101 14.57 -6.44 -10.98
C ALA A 101 13.60 -5.70 -10.03
N LEU A 102 12.42 -5.31 -10.49
CA LEU A 102 11.36 -4.69 -9.68
C LEU A 102 10.34 -5.70 -9.16
N GLU A 103 10.33 -6.92 -9.70
CA GLU A 103 9.43 -8.00 -9.31
C GLU A 103 10.08 -8.89 -8.23
N PRO A 104 9.40 -9.18 -7.11
CA PRO A 104 9.88 -10.17 -6.15
C PRO A 104 10.09 -11.55 -6.76
N HIS A 105 11.10 -12.29 -6.31
CA HIS A 105 11.30 -13.66 -6.81
C HIS A 105 10.12 -14.57 -6.41
N GLY A 106 9.41 -15.12 -7.40
CA GLY A 106 8.18 -15.89 -7.18
C GLY A 106 8.36 -17.25 -6.47
N TYR A 107 9.56 -17.82 -6.48
CA TYR A 107 9.81 -19.15 -5.91
C TYR A 107 11.10 -19.23 -5.08
N LEU A 108 11.00 -18.91 -3.78
CA LEU A 108 12.15 -18.89 -2.87
C LEU A 108 12.94 -20.21 -2.80
N PRO A 109 12.32 -21.40 -2.76
CA PRO A 109 13.09 -22.65 -2.72
C PRO A 109 13.97 -22.88 -3.95
N GLY A 110 13.55 -22.41 -5.14
CA GLY A 110 14.37 -22.46 -6.35
C GLY A 110 15.51 -21.45 -6.31
N TRP A 111 15.28 -20.27 -5.71
CA TRP A 111 16.36 -19.31 -5.46
C TRP A 111 17.41 -19.87 -4.50
N ILE A 112 16.99 -20.48 -3.39
CA ILE A 112 17.89 -21.12 -2.41
C ILE A 112 18.74 -22.20 -3.07
N GLU A 113 18.12 -23.10 -3.83
CA GLU A 113 18.85 -24.18 -4.52
C GLU A 113 19.95 -23.64 -5.43
N LYS A 114 19.68 -22.51 -6.11
CA LYS A 114 20.58 -21.95 -7.12
C LYS A 114 21.66 -21.03 -6.54
N TYR A 115 21.33 -20.21 -5.54
CA TYR A 115 22.18 -19.09 -5.12
C TYR A 115 22.66 -19.18 -3.68
N TRP A 116 22.03 -19.99 -2.83
CA TRP A 116 22.50 -20.16 -1.45
C TRP A 116 23.78 -21.00 -1.41
N PRO A 117 24.80 -20.64 -0.60
CA PRO A 117 25.98 -21.48 -0.42
C PRO A 117 25.61 -22.90 0.04
N GLY A 118 25.92 -23.90 -0.78
CA GLY A 118 25.54 -25.30 -0.52
C GLY A 118 24.08 -25.65 -0.91
N GLY A 119 23.39 -24.77 -1.63
CA GLY A 119 22.02 -24.95 -2.09
C GLY A 119 21.07 -25.23 -0.92
N ARG A 120 20.04 -26.05 -1.15
CA ARG A 120 19.11 -26.44 -0.08
C ARG A 120 19.76 -27.21 1.08
N LYS A 121 20.88 -27.90 0.85
CA LYS A 121 21.59 -28.64 1.91
C LYS A 121 22.36 -27.71 2.86
N GLY A 122 22.85 -26.58 2.35
CA GLY A 122 23.53 -25.55 3.13
C GLY A 122 22.59 -24.50 3.74
N TYR A 123 21.30 -24.55 3.41
CA TYR A 123 20.31 -23.61 3.94
C TYR A 123 19.66 -24.14 5.21
N GLU A 124 19.82 -23.40 6.31
CA GLU A 124 19.13 -23.65 7.57
C GLU A 124 17.84 -22.81 7.65
N PRO A 125 16.65 -23.44 7.66
CA PRO A 125 15.39 -22.71 7.78
C PRO A 125 15.18 -22.20 9.22
N GLY A 126 14.58 -21.02 9.35
CA GLY A 126 14.11 -20.50 10.65
C GLY A 126 15.16 -19.76 11.48
N VAL A 127 16.44 -19.79 11.10
CA VAL A 127 17.51 -19.06 11.83
C VAL A 127 17.64 -17.58 11.44
N GLY A 128 16.83 -17.11 10.47
CA GLY A 128 16.77 -15.70 10.09
C GLY A 128 17.64 -15.30 8.89
N ASN A 129 18.26 -16.28 8.22
CA ASN A 129 19.04 -16.11 7.00
C ASN A 129 18.27 -15.44 5.85
N ILE A 130 16.96 -15.67 5.79
CA ILE A 130 16.05 -14.95 4.90
C ILE A 130 14.93 -14.33 5.72
N ARG A 131 14.66 -13.06 5.49
CA ARG A 131 13.59 -12.32 6.16
C ARG A 131 12.67 -11.66 5.15
N ARG A 132 11.37 -11.63 5.46
CA ARG A 132 10.34 -11.06 4.60
C ARG A 132 9.51 -10.08 5.40
N PRO A 133 9.72 -8.77 5.26
CA PRO A 133 8.78 -7.76 5.76
C PRO A 133 7.44 -7.85 5.03
N ASP A 134 6.37 -7.38 5.67
CA ASP A 134 5.06 -7.30 5.03
C ASP A 134 5.10 -6.34 3.83
N VAL A 135 5.70 -5.15 4.03
CA VAL A 135 5.88 -4.15 2.99
C VAL A 135 7.21 -3.42 3.17
N VAL A 136 7.89 -3.11 2.08
CA VAL A 136 8.92 -2.07 2.07
C VAL A 136 8.45 -0.91 1.19
N VAL A 137 8.72 0.32 1.64
CA VAL A 137 8.41 1.55 0.91
C VAL A 137 9.69 2.06 0.29
N VAL A 138 9.71 2.23 -1.03
CA VAL A 138 10.88 2.73 -1.76
C VAL A 138 10.77 4.23 -2.06
N LYS A 139 11.92 4.89 -2.19
CA LYS A 139 12.04 6.30 -2.58
C LYS A 139 11.76 6.48 -4.07
N ASP A 140 12.32 5.59 -4.88
CA ASP A 140 12.18 5.57 -6.34
C ASP A 140 11.58 4.21 -6.77
N PRO A 141 10.33 4.17 -7.26
CA PRO A 141 9.66 2.93 -7.65
C PRO A 141 10.22 2.30 -8.93
N THR A 142 11.09 3.00 -9.66
CA THR A 142 11.75 2.48 -10.86
C THR A 142 13.04 1.72 -10.53
N LYS A 143 13.41 1.64 -9.25
CA LYS A 143 14.61 0.95 -8.76
C LYS A 143 14.25 -0.19 -7.81
N PRO A 144 15.09 -1.23 -7.72
CA PRO A 144 14.90 -2.32 -6.77
C PRO A 144 14.86 -1.81 -5.31
N PRO A 145 14.26 -2.57 -4.38
CA PRO A 145 14.18 -2.19 -2.98
C PRO A 145 15.50 -2.51 -2.23
N THR A 146 16.62 -1.98 -2.73
CA THR A 146 17.91 -2.02 -2.02
C THR A 146 17.94 -1.00 -0.89
N GLN A 147 18.79 -1.23 0.12
CA GLN A 147 18.83 -0.43 1.35
C GLN A 147 18.95 1.09 1.12
N ASP A 148 19.66 1.54 0.09
CA ASP A 148 19.79 2.94 -0.29
C ASP A 148 18.47 3.54 -0.83
N ASN A 149 17.67 2.72 -1.52
CA ASN A 149 16.38 3.09 -2.08
C ASN A 149 15.21 2.90 -1.10
N LEU A 150 15.42 2.36 0.10
CA LEU A 150 14.35 2.24 1.10
C LEU A 150 14.06 3.59 1.76
N ARG A 151 12.76 3.89 1.91
CA ARG A 151 12.22 4.90 2.83
C ARG A 151 11.80 4.25 4.14
N SER A 152 11.09 3.13 4.11
CA SER A 152 10.63 2.47 5.33
C SER A 152 10.46 0.97 5.15
N VAL A 153 10.72 0.20 6.20
CA VAL A 153 10.37 -1.22 6.31
C VAL A 153 9.17 -1.33 7.23
N VAL A 154 8.05 -1.80 6.71
CA VAL A 154 6.76 -1.79 7.40
C VAL A 154 6.36 -3.21 7.79
N GLU A 155 6.05 -3.37 9.07
CA GLU A 155 5.38 -4.54 9.63
C GLU A 155 3.92 -4.19 9.94
N MET A 156 2.99 -5.01 9.48
CA MET A 156 1.57 -4.85 9.69
C MET A 156 1.07 -5.89 10.68
N LYS A 157 0.46 -5.44 11.78
CA LYS A 157 -0.06 -6.35 12.81
C LYS A 157 -1.58 -6.23 12.90
N PHE A 158 -2.24 -7.37 13.06
CA PHE A 158 -3.65 -7.43 13.42
C PHE A 158 -3.75 -8.12 14.80
N PRO A 159 -4.16 -7.41 15.86
CA PRO A 159 -4.30 -8.01 17.19
C PRO A 159 -5.18 -9.28 17.16
N PRO A 160 -4.85 -10.31 17.97
CA PRO A 160 -3.94 -10.29 19.11
C PRO A 160 -2.45 -10.59 18.79
N ASP A 161 -2.03 -10.61 17.52
CA ASP A 161 -0.67 -10.98 17.14
C ASP A 161 0.40 -10.11 17.85
N PRO A 162 1.32 -10.70 18.65
CA PRO A 162 2.31 -9.93 19.38
C PRO A 162 3.41 -9.39 18.47
N ARG A 163 4.10 -8.36 18.96
CA ARG A 163 5.31 -7.83 18.31
C ARG A 163 6.49 -8.76 18.61
N ASP A 164 7.27 -9.09 17.60
CA ASP A 164 8.49 -9.87 17.73
C ASP A 164 9.71 -8.93 17.70
N ALA A 165 10.40 -8.82 18.84
CA ALA A 165 11.59 -7.98 18.96
C ALA A 165 12.76 -8.46 18.07
N ALA A 166 12.88 -9.77 17.82
CA ALA A 166 13.89 -10.32 16.93
C ALA A 166 13.61 -9.93 15.47
N GLN A 167 12.36 -10.08 15.05
CA GLN A 167 11.90 -9.63 13.72
C GLN A 167 12.23 -8.14 13.49
N LEU A 168 11.92 -7.27 14.45
CA LEU A 168 12.20 -5.84 14.34
C LEU A 168 13.70 -5.52 14.30
N ARG A 169 14.58 -6.32 14.91
CA ARG A 169 16.04 -6.12 14.78
C ARG A 169 16.51 -6.44 13.37
N ASP A 170 16.00 -7.52 12.78
CA ASP A 170 16.36 -7.90 11.42
C ASP A 170 15.86 -6.87 10.40
N TYR A 171 14.66 -6.33 10.59
CA TYR A 171 14.13 -5.27 9.75
C TYR A 171 14.90 -3.96 9.87
N ARG A 172 15.47 -3.66 11.04
CA ARG A 172 16.42 -2.54 11.17
C ARG A 172 17.69 -2.76 10.36
N ARG A 173 18.17 -4.01 10.27
CA ARG A 173 19.32 -4.34 9.41
C ARG A 173 18.99 -4.19 7.93
N ILE A 174 17.76 -4.53 7.51
CA ILE A 174 17.27 -4.28 6.14
C ILE A 174 17.18 -2.77 5.86
N ALA A 175 16.53 -2.02 6.76
CA ALA A 175 16.35 -0.57 6.64
C ALA A 175 17.68 0.21 6.62
N GLY A 176 18.68 -0.26 7.38
CA GLY A 176 19.95 0.45 7.53
C GLY A 176 19.77 1.82 8.18
N ARG A 177 20.65 2.77 7.84
CA ARG A 177 20.60 4.15 8.37
C ARG A 177 19.64 5.07 7.60
N ASN A 178 19.13 4.61 6.45
CA ASN A 178 18.46 5.44 5.45
C ASN A 178 16.94 5.29 5.42
N ALA A 179 16.40 4.44 6.30
CA ALA A 179 14.98 4.11 6.39
C ALA A 179 14.57 3.83 7.84
N THR A 180 13.28 4.02 8.14
CA THR A 180 12.70 3.62 9.43
C THR A 180 12.16 2.19 9.40
N VAL A 181 11.93 1.61 10.59
CA VAL A 181 11.09 0.43 10.75
C VAL A 181 9.79 0.87 11.40
N THR A 182 8.68 0.71 10.70
CA THR A 182 7.37 1.21 11.14
C THR A 182 6.41 0.06 11.34
N VAL A 183 5.72 0.05 12.49
CA VAL A 183 4.67 -0.91 12.78
C VAL A 183 3.33 -0.23 12.58
N LEU A 184 2.46 -0.80 11.75
CA LEU A 184 1.09 -0.34 11.55
C LEU A 184 0.11 -1.41 12.01
N ASP A 185 -0.97 -0.99 12.63
CA ASP A 185 -2.08 -1.84 13.08
C ASP A 185 -3.41 -1.05 12.97
N PRO A 186 -4.58 -1.70 13.10
CA PRO A 186 -5.85 -1.00 12.98
C PRO A 186 -6.02 0.18 13.95
N ALA A 187 -5.43 0.12 15.15
CA ALA A 187 -5.55 1.18 16.15
C ALA A 187 -4.71 2.41 15.75
N THR A 188 -3.44 2.21 15.38
CA THR A 188 -2.52 3.25 14.90
C THR A 188 -2.94 3.84 13.56
N CYS A 189 -3.74 3.10 12.78
CA CYS A 189 -4.38 3.58 11.56
C CYS A 189 -5.74 4.25 11.77
N GLY A 190 -6.29 4.25 13.00
CA GLY A 190 -7.58 4.85 13.30
C GLY A 190 -8.75 4.16 12.60
N CYS A 191 -8.67 2.85 12.36
CA CYS A 191 -9.74 2.09 11.73
C CYS A 191 -10.95 2.03 12.67
N SER A 192 -11.98 2.81 12.39
CA SER A 192 -13.27 2.70 13.05
C SER A 192 -13.89 1.35 12.69
N ARG A 193 -14.31 0.56 13.68
CA ARG A 193 -15.22 -0.56 13.39
C ARG A 193 -16.51 0.05 12.84
N LYS A 194 -16.77 -0.06 11.54
CA LYS A 194 -18.16 0.01 11.09
C LYS A 194 -18.90 -1.12 11.79
N ARG A 195 -19.84 -0.78 12.68
CA ARG A 195 -20.79 -1.78 13.17
C ARG A 195 -21.53 -2.26 11.93
N ALA A 196 -21.48 -3.55 11.65
CA ALA A 196 -22.35 -4.15 10.65
C ALA A 196 -23.79 -3.82 11.04
N GLY A 197 -24.41 -2.84 10.35
CA GLY A 197 -25.74 -2.34 10.68
C GLY A 197 -25.96 -0.83 10.56
N GLU A 198 -24.92 0.00 10.42
CA GLU A 198 -25.08 1.43 10.12
C GLU A 198 -24.73 1.70 8.65
N GLU A 199 -25.69 1.38 7.77
CA GLU A 199 -25.80 2.08 6.49
C GLU A 199 -26.20 3.53 6.79
N GLU A 200 -25.22 4.40 6.95
CA GLU A 200 -25.43 5.84 6.76
C GLU A 200 -25.99 6.02 5.34
N PRO A 201 -27.18 6.61 5.16
CA PRO A 201 -27.75 6.80 3.84
C PRO A 201 -26.87 7.79 3.10
N VAL A 202 -26.03 7.29 2.20
CA VAL A 202 -25.29 8.14 1.26
C VAL A 202 -26.32 8.65 0.26
N THR A 203 -26.98 9.75 0.59
CA THR A 203 -27.62 10.61 -0.42
C THR A 203 -26.49 11.21 -1.25
N SER A 204 -26.14 10.51 -2.32
CA SER A 204 -25.16 10.98 -3.30
C SER A 204 -25.91 11.88 -4.30
N PRO A 205 -25.31 12.99 -4.75
CA PRO A 205 -25.89 13.79 -5.84
C PRO A 205 -26.16 12.96 -7.11
N MET A 206 -25.43 11.87 -7.30
CA MET A 206 -25.66 10.94 -8.41
C MET A 206 -26.92 10.09 -8.21
N SER A 207 -27.29 9.73 -6.97
CA SER A 207 -28.56 9.01 -6.74
C SER A 207 -29.74 9.92 -7.02
N ASP A 208 -29.68 11.19 -6.61
CA ASP A 208 -30.74 12.17 -6.92
C ASP A 208 -30.84 12.45 -8.42
N MET A 209 -29.70 12.51 -9.13
CA MET A 209 -29.68 12.64 -10.59
C MET A 209 -30.27 11.40 -11.29
N LEU A 210 -29.97 10.20 -10.83
CA LEU A 210 -30.51 8.96 -11.39
C LEU A 210 -32.02 8.84 -11.12
N ASP A 211 -32.46 9.18 -9.91
CA ASP A 211 -33.89 9.25 -9.54
C ASP A 211 -34.64 10.29 -10.38
N SER A 212 -34.03 11.46 -10.62
CA SER A 212 -34.60 12.51 -11.46
C SER A 212 -34.73 12.07 -12.91
N LEU A 213 -33.69 11.40 -13.44
CA LEU A 213 -33.68 10.87 -14.79
C LEU A 213 -34.71 9.75 -14.96
N GLU A 214 -34.85 8.87 -13.98
CA GLU A 214 -35.83 7.78 -14.01
C GLU A 214 -37.27 8.32 -13.97
N ARG A 215 -37.53 9.36 -13.17
CA ARG A 215 -38.82 10.06 -13.14
C ARG A 215 -39.11 10.74 -14.48
N GLN A 216 -38.12 11.38 -15.10
CA GLN A 216 -38.26 11.97 -16.44
C GLN A 216 -38.56 10.91 -17.49
N MET A 217 -37.86 9.77 -17.48
CA MET A 217 -38.12 8.66 -18.39
C MET A 217 -39.52 8.09 -18.22
N LYS A 218 -39.95 7.83 -16.97
CA LYS A 218 -41.32 7.36 -16.69
C LYS A 218 -42.38 8.35 -17.16
N THR A 219 -42.13 9.65 -17.05
CA THR A 219 -43.04 10.70 -17.53
C THR A 219 -43.13 10.74 -19.06
N LEU A 220 -42.03 10.49 -19.76
CA LEU A 220 -42.01 10.38 -21.22
C LEU A 220 -42.67 9.09 -21.72
N LEU A 221 -42.50 7.98 -20.99
CA LEU A 221 -43.09 6.68 -21.32
C LEU A 221 -44.60 6.63 -21.03
N ASN A 222 -45.10 7.40 -20.05
CA ASN A 222 -46.53 7.50 -19.74
C ASN A 222 -47.28 8.57 -20.55
N GLN A 223 -46.60 9.34 -21.41
CA GLN A 223 -47.27 10.21 -22.36
C GLN A 223 -47.87 9.37 -23.48
N ARG A 224 -49.16 9.06 -23.35
CA ARG A 224 -49.96 8.52 -24.46
C ARG A 224 -49.90 9.54 -25.61
N PRO A 225 -49.66 9.11 -26.86
CA PRO A 225 -49.78 10.01 -28.01
C PRO A 225 -51.20 10.58 -28.05
N ALA A 226 -51.31 11.90 -28.22
CA ALA A 226 -52.57 12.51 -28.60
C ALA A 226 -53.01 11.92 -29.95
N PRO A 227 -54.28 11.53 -30.14
CA PRO A 227 -54.73 11.06 -31.44
C PRO A 227 -54.76 12.24 -32.41
N GLY A 228 -53.98 12.19 -33.48
CA GLY A 228 -54.23 13.03 -34.66
C GLY A 228 -53.07 13.82 -35.31
N THR A 229 -51.82 13.37 -35.27
CA THR A 229 -50.75 14.01 -36.07
C THR A 229 -50.21 13.09 -37.17
N PRO A 230 -50.14 13.53 -38.45
CA PRO A 230 -49.69 12.70 -39.57
C PRO A 230 -48.18 12.42 -39.49
N GLY A 231 -47.82 11.15 -39.72
CA GLY A 231 -46.46 10.65 -39.62
C GLY A 231 -45.53 11.19 -40.70
N TRP A 232 -44.34 11.63 -40.27
CA TRP A 232 -43.17 11.78 -41.13
C TRP A 232 -42.42 10.46 -41.12
N GLY A 233 -42.35 9.81 -42.27
CA GLY A 233 -41.75 8.50 -42.46
C GLY A 233 -40.24 8.50 -42.20
N LEU A 234 -39.78 7.49 -41.47
CA LEU A 234 -38.37 7.10 -41.45
C LEU A 234 -38.03 6.31 -42.72
N PRO A 235 -36.85 6.49 -43.34
CA PRO A 235 -36.46 5.72 -44.51
C PRO A 235 -36.14 4.28 -44.12
N VAL A 236 -36.57 3.35 -44.98
CA VAL A 236 -36.40 1.90 -44.81
C VAL A 236 -34.93 1.53 -45.09
N PRO A 237 -34.28 0.70 -44.25
CA PRO A 237 -32.91 0.23 -44.51
C PRO A 237 -32.86 -0.78 -45.68
N PRO A 238 -31.74 -0.84 -46.43
CA PRO A 238 -31.59 -1.79 -47.52
C PRO A 238 -31.41 -3.23 -47.02
N THR A 239 -32.02 -4.18 -47.73
CA THR A 239 -31.95 -5.62 -47.44
C THR A 239 -30.62 -6.24 -47.90
N PRO A 240 -30.14 -7.29 -47.20
CA PRO A 240 -28.88 -7.95 -47.53
C PRO A 240 -29.02 -8.91 -48.72
N ILE A 241 -28.03 -8.89 -49.61
CA ILE A 241 -27.86 -9.88 -50.68
C ILE A 241 -27.07 -11.06 -50.10
N VAL A 242 -27.66 -12.26 -50.16
CA VAL A 242 -27.00 -13.54 -49.83
C VAL A 242 -26.58 -14.19 -51.15
N PRO A 243 -25.39 -14.80 -51.26
CA PRO A 243 -24.95 -15.54 -52.44
C PRO A 243 -25.74 -16.84 -52.67
#